data_AF-A0A353IMH9-F1
#
_entry.id   AF-A0A353IMH9-F1
#
_cell.length_a   1.000
_cell.length_b   1.000
_cell.length_c   1.000
_cell.angle_alpha   90.00
_cell.angle_beta   90.00
_cell.angle_gamma   90.00
#
_symmetry.space_group_name_H-M   'P 1'
#
loop_
_entity.id
_entity.type
_entity.pdbx_description
1 polymer ?
#
loop_
_entity_poly.entity_id
_entity_poly.type
_entity_poly.pdbx_seq_one_letter_code
_entity_poly.pdbx_strand_id
1 'polypeptide(L)' 'INGETHYLWRAVDHEGEVLEVFATKRRDRKAALKFLKRKMKRSGRPALTVTDRLRSYRSTMKVIGNAADQ' A
#
# COMPACT_ATOMS: atom_id res chain seq x y z
N ILE A 1 11.86 -6.10 -14.08
CA ILE A 1 13.04 -6.79 -13.49
C ILE A 1 13.32 -7.99 -14.37
N ASN A 2 14.55 -8.13 -14.89
CA ASN A 2 14.92 -9.21 -15.81
C ASN A 2 13.99 -9.35 -17.04
N GLY A 3 13.61 -8.23 -17.67
CA GLY A 3 12.69 -8.22 -18.81
C GLY A 3 11.20 -8.38 -18.48
N GLU A 4 10.86 -8.71 -17.23
CA GLU A 4 9.46 -8.86 -16.80
C GLU A 4 8.90 -7.57 -16.17
N THR A 5 7.66 -7.21 -16.51
CA THR A 5 6.92 -6.12 -15.86
C THR A 5 6.63 -6.45 -14.39
N HIS A 6 6.91 -5.49 -13.51
CA HIS A 6 6.65 -5.59 -12.08
C HIS A 6 5.89 -4.34 -11.62
N TYR A 7 5.14 -4.48 -10.54
CA TYR A 7 4.38 -3.42 -9.92
C TYR A 7 5.14 -2.87 -8.73
N LEU A 8 5.42 -1.58 -8.78
CA LEU A 8 6.00 -0.84 -7.67
C LEU A 8 4.90 -0.36 -6.74
N TRP A 9 5.09 -0.58 -5.45
CA TRP A 9 4.26 -0.02 -4.40
C TRP A 9 5.11 0.96 -3.61
N ARG A 10 4.61 2.19 -3.47
CA ARG A 10 5.30 3.27 -2.79
C ARG A 10 4.35 3.94 -1.82
N ALA A 11 4.79 4.15 -0.59
CA ALA A 11 4.10 4.96 0.41
C ALA A 11 4.93 6.20 0.62
N VAL A 12 4.28 7.35 0.48
CA VAL A 12 4.88 8.66 0.72
C VAL A 12 3.98 9.36 1.72
N ASP A 13 4.56 10.11 2.64
CA ASP A 13 3.78 11.00 3.49
C ASP A 13 3.49 12.35 2.81
N HIS A 14 2.90 13.25 3.58
CA HIS A 14 2.54 14.60 3.14
C HIS A 14 3.74 15.54 2.94
N GLU A 15 4.91 15.25 3.53
CA GLU A 15 6.14 16.03 3.38
C GLU A 15 6.98 15.54 2.19
N GLY A 16 6.58 14.42 1.58
CA GLY A 16 7.29 13.80 0.46
C GLY A 16 8.28 12.72 0.90
N GLU A 17 8.32 12.35 2.19
CA GLU A 17 9.19 11.29 2.68
C GLU A 17 8.67 9.92 2.24
N VAL A 18 9.58 9.07 1.75
CA VAL A 18 9.25 7.71 1.32
C VAL A 18 9.29 6.77 2.53
N LEU A 19 8.11 6.37 2.99
CA LEU A 19 7.94 5.51 4.17
C LEU A 19 8.15 4.02 3.87
N GLU A 20 7.79 3.55 2.68
CA GLU A 20 7.90 2.13 2.30
C GLU A 20 7.94 1.97 0.76
N VAL A 21 8.79 1.06 0.28
CA VAL A 21 8.91 0.73 -1.15
C VAL A 21 9.11 -0.77 -1.32
N PHE A 22 8.30 -1.41 -2.16
CA PHE A 22 8.60 -2.77 -2.61
C PHE A 22 7.97 -3.05 -3.98
N ALA A 23 8.53 -4.04 -4.69
CA ALA A 23 8.04 -4.47 -5.99
C ALA A 23 7.46 -5.88 -5.93
N THR A 24 6.42 -6.13 -6.74
CA THR A 24 5.82 -7.47 -6.91
C THR A 24 5.59 -7.80 -8.37
N LYS A 25 5.62 -9.08 -8.73
CA LYS A 25 5.24 -9.54 -10.07
C LYS A 25 3.76 -9.26 -10.40
N ARG A 26 2.88 -9.25 -9.41
CA ARG A 26 1.42 -9.07 -9.58
C ARG A 26 0.87 -7.96 -8.70
N ARG A 27 -0.14 -7.24 -9.20
CA ARG A 27 -0.90 -6.22 -8.46
C ARG A 27 -2.17 -6.83 -7.88
N ASP A 28 -2.04 -7.53 -6.75
CA ASP A 28 -3.16 -8.25 -6.13
C ASP A 28 -3.41 -7.84 -4.67
N ARG A 29 -4.48 -8.39 -4.07
CA ARG A 29 -4.86 -8.12 -2.68
C ARG A 29 -3.79 -8.58 -1.68
N LYS A 30 -3.08 -9.69 -1.96
CA LYS A 30 -2.05 -10.22 -1.05
C LYS A 30 -0.86 -9.28 -0.98
N ALA A 31 -0.42 -8.76 -2.13
CA ALA A 31 0.61 -7.75 -2.24
C ALA A 31 0.19 -6.45 -1.51
N ALA A 32 -1.02 -5.95 -1.74
CA ALA A 32 -1.55 -4.77 -1.07
C ALA A 32 -1.59 -4.92 0.47
N LEU A 33 -2.03 -6.08 0.96
CA LEU A 33 -2.06 -6.35 2.41
C LEU A 33 -0.67 -6.44 3.01
N LYS A 34 0.27 -7.12 2.33
CA LYS A 34 1.66 -7.22 2.78
C LYS A 34 2.31 -5.84 2.84
N PHE A 35 2.07 -5.01 1.82
CA PHE A 35 2.53 -3.64 1.77
C PHE A 35 2.07 -2.81 2.95
N LEU A 36 0.74 -2.76 3.15
CA LEU A 36 0.13 -1.91 4.18
C LEU A 36 0.56 -2.38 5.58
N LYS A 37 0.67 -3.69 5.82
CA LYS A 37 1.22 -4.22 7.08
C LYS A 37 2.66 -3.77 7.32
N ARG A 38 3.53 -3.82 6.30
CA ARG A 38 4.92 -3.36 6.42
C ARG A 38 5.00 -1.87 6.71
N LYS A 39 4.28 -1.06 5.92
CA LYS A 39 4.17 0.39 6.13
C LYS A 39 3.71 0.71 7.56
N MET A 40 2.65 0.07 8.04
CA MET A 40 2.12 0.31 9.39
C MET A 40 3.08 -0.14 10.49
N LYS A 41 3.81 -1.24 10.28
CA LYS A 41 4.83 -1.68 11.24
C LYS A 41 5.98 -0.68 11.37
N ARG A 42 6.37 -0.04 10.26
CA ARG A 42 7.50 0.90 10.22
C ARG A 42 7.14 2.30 10.69
N SER A 43 6.01 2.82 10.24
CA SER A 43 5.64 4.24 10.40
C SER A 43 4.33 4.44 11.17
N GLY A 44 3.82 3.40 11.83
CA GLY A 44 2.56 3.44 12.54
C GLY A 44 1.33 3.55 11.62
N ARG A 45 0.16 3.60 12.27
CA ARG A 45 -1.12 3.70 11.60
C ARG A 45 -1.34 5.13 11.08
N PRO A 46 -1.49 5.34 9.76
CA PRO A 46 -1.78 6.67 9.22
C PRO A 46 -3.20 7.11 9.59
N ALA A 47 -3.37 8.40 9.88
CA ALA A 47 -4.68 9.02 10.10
C ALA A 47 -5.53 9.00 8.83
N LEU A 48 -4.94 9.36 7.69
CA LEU A 48 -5.56 9.35 6.36
C LEU A 48 -4.71 8.54 5.39
N THR A 49 -5.33 7.73 4.54
CA THR A 49 -4.61 7.02 3.47
C THR A 49 -5.28 7.24 2.12
N VAL A 50 -4.62 8.01 1.26
CA VAL A 50 -5.05 8.20 -0.12
C VAL A 50 -4.43 7.10 -0.98
N THR A 51 -5.28 6.33 -1.67
CA THR A 51 -4.85 5.36 -2.69
C THR A 51 -5.60 5.63 -3.98
N ASP A 52 -5.14 5.10 -5.10
CA ASP A 52 -6.00 4.99 -6.26
C ASP A 52 -7.20 4.08 -5.91
N ARG A 53 -8.35 4.30 -6.57
CA ARG A 53 -9.62 3.62 -6.28
C ARG A 53 -9.65 2.14 -6.73
N LEU A 54 -8.49 1.48 -6.75
CA LEU A 54 -8.38 0.09 -7.12
C LEU A 54 -9.09 -0.80 -6.10
N ARG A 55 -9.86 -1.78 -6.58
CA ARG A 55 -10.68 -2.68 -5.76
C ARG A 55 -9.87 -3.46 -4.71
N SER A 56 -8.60 -3.75 -5.00
CA SER A 56 -7.69 -4.43 -4.07
C SER A 56 -7.42 -3.59 -2.81
N TYR A 57 -7.28 -2.26 -2.93
CA TYR A 57 -7.08 -1.37 -1.77
C TYR A 57 -8.31 -1.34 -0.88
N ARG A 58 -9.51 -1.12 -1.44
CA ARG A 58 -10.76 -1.12 -0.65
C ARG A 58 -10.93 -2.42 0.14
N SER A 59 -10.64 -3.56 -0.49
CA SER A 59 -10.72 -4.87 0.19
C SER A 59 -9.66 -5.03 1.30
N THR A 60 -8.51 -4.36 1.17
CA THR A 60 -7.42 -4.43 2.13
C THR A 60 -7.64 -3.49 3.30
N MET A 61 -8.11 -2.25 3.05
CA MET A 61 -8.45 -1.26 4.07
C MET A 61 -9.49 -1.80 5.07
N LYS A 62 -10.49 -2.54 4.60
CA LYS A 62 -11.45 -3.25 5.47
C LYS A 62 -10.79 -4.24 6.42
N VAL A 63 -9.78 -4.98 5.95
CA VAL A 63 -9.08 -6.00 6.76
C VAL A 63 -8.19 -5.36 7.81
N ILE A 64 -7.60 -4.20 7.52
CA ILE A 64 -6.68 -3.52 8.44
C ILE A 64 -7.39 -2.45 9.31
N GLY A 65 -8.72 -2.37 9.24
CA GLY A 65 -9.53 -1.44 10.03
C GLY A 65 -9.41 0.03 9.61
N ASN A 66 -8.85 0.33 8.44
CA ASN A 66 -8.57 1.68 7.93
C ASN A 66 -9.52 2.08 6.79
N ALA A 67 -10.79 1.67 6.89
CA ALA A 67 -11.80 1.84 5.84
C ALA A 67 -12.53 3.19 5.89
N ALA A 68 -12.34 3.98 6.94
CA ALA A 68 -12.80 5.36 6.98
C ALA A 68 -11.88 6.20 6.07
N ASP A 69 -12.49 6.99 5.19
CA ASP A 69 -11.85 8.00 4.33
C ASP A 69 -11.24 7.52 2.98
N GLN A 70 -12.00 6.77 2.17
CA GLN A 70 -11.75 6.60 0.72
C GLN A 70 -12.84 7.24 -0.15
#